data_AF-A0AAN5CHM6-F1
#
_entry.id   AF-A0AAN5CHM6-F1
#
_cell.length_a   1.000
_cell.length_b   1.000
_cell.length_c   1.000
_cell.angle_alpha   90.00
_cell.angle_beta   90.00
_cell.angle_gamma   90.00
#
_symmetry.space_group_name_H-M   'P 1'
#
loop_
_entity.id
_entity.type
_entity.pdbx_description
1 polymer ?
#
loop_
_entity_poly.entity_id
_entity_poly.type
_entity_poly.pdbx_seq_one_letter_code
_entity_poly.pdbx_strand_id
1 'polypeptide(L)'
;QIAELGKYFGLKTAQEASGCTTPTALRLYYQMPPDSSFPSRLPLFIVYQSSDRNHFHFPIVQEGNGRWRVKYGESKKITYPNLLSLMRHHLNYLYASPFVPCAFDSFEVWKAYTSV
;
A
#
# COMPACT_ATOMS: atom_id res chain seq x y z
N GLN A 1 2.05 10.63 14.92
CA GLN A 1 2.65 9.29 14.72
C GLN A 1 2.60 8.78 13.27
N ILE A 2 1.46 8.51 12.62
CA ILE A 2 1.46 8.16 11.17
C ILE A 2 1.79 9.37 10.28
N ALA A 3 1.29 10.55 10.65
CA ALA A 3 1.61 11.81 9.97
C ALA A 3 3.12 12.13 9.98
N GLU A 4 3.86 11.66 11.00
CA GLU A 4 5.31 11.84 11.13
C GLU A 4 6.11 11.03 10.11
N LEU A 5 5.51 10.02 9.46
CA LEU A 5 6.18 9.30 8.37
C LEU A 5 6.19 10.08 7.05
N GLY A 6 5.56 11.26 6.98
CA GLY A 6 5.48 12.09 5.77
C GLY A 6 4.77 11.42 4.58
N LYS A 7 4.15 10.26 4.79
CA LYS A 7 3.67 9.32 3.76
C LYS A 7 2.16 9.12 3.78
N TYR A 8 1.42 10.00 4.45
CA TYR A 8 -0.04 9.93 4.60
C TYR A 8 -0.73 11.04 3.81
N PHE A 9 -1.73 10.70 3.01
CA PHE A 9 -2.48 11.64 2.16
C PHE A 9 -3.84 12.07 2.72
N GLY A 10 -4.26 11.54 3.86
CA GLY A 10 -5.60 11.83 4.36
C GLY A 10 -6.67 11.05 3.60
N LEU A 11 -7.84 11.67 3.46
CA LEU A 11 -9.00 11.15 2.76
C LEU A 11 -8.92 11.55 1.28
N LYS A 12 -8.92 10.57 0.37
CA LYS A 12 -8.77 10.74 -1.08
C LYS A 12 -9.59 9.72 -1.85
N THR A 13 -10.00 10.03 -3.07
CA THR A 13 -10.39 8.99 -4.05
C THR A 13 -9.13 8.21 -4.48
N ALA A 14 -9.31 7.00 -5.04
CA ALA A 14 -8.19 6.24 -5.58
C ALA A 14 -7.45 6.99 -6.71
N GLN A 15 -8.19 7.76 -7.52
CA GLN A 15 -7.63 8.57 -8.59
C GLN A 15 -6.78 9.72 -8.06
N GLU A 16 -7.28 10.47 -7.08
CA GLU A 16 -6.52 11.56 -6.45
C GLU A 16 -5.27 11.02 -5.72
N ALA A 17 -5.41 9.91 -4.99
CA ALA A 17 -4.27 9.27 -4.33
C ALA A 17 -3.19 8.85 -5.33
N SER A 18 -3.60 8.32 -6.50
CA SER A 18 -2.67 8.01 -7.60
C SER A 18 -2.00 9.27 -8.13
N GLY A 19 -2.75 10.33 -8.41
CA GLY A 19 -2.20 11.60 -8.91
C GLY A 19 -1.23 12.30 -7.95
N CYS A 20 -1.36 12.06 -6.64
CA CYS A 20 -0.42 12.56 -5.63
C CYS A 20 0.78 11.64 -5.38
N THR A 21 0.79 10.42 -5.93
CA THR A 21 1.87 9.46 -5.71
C THR A 21 2.97 9.70 -6.73
N THR A 22 4.19 9.88 -6.23
CA THR A 22 5.40 9.99 -7.06
C THR A 22 5.97 8.60 -7.35
N PRO A 23 6.78 8.44 -8.41
CA PRO A 23 7.43 7.17 -8.69
C PRO A 23 8.21 6.67 -7.48
N THR A 24 8.18 5.35 -7.25
CA THR A 24 8.81 4.67 -6.11
C THR A 24 8.30 5.06 -4.72
N ALA A 25 7.32 5.97 -4.62
CA ALA A 25 6.73 6.34 -3.34
C ALA A 25 5.61 5.39 -2.95
N LEU A 26 5.67 4.95 -1.69
CA LEU A 26 4.61 4.21 -1.01
C LEU A 26 3.90 5.17 -0.05
N ARG A 27 2.58 5.28 -0.19
CA ARG A 27 1.75 6.26 0.52
C ARG A 27 0.51 5.61 1.11
N LEU A 28 0.06 6.11 2.25
CA LEU A 28 -1.11 5.65 2.98
C LEU A 28 -2.26 6.65 2.80
N TYR A 29 -3.48 6.18 2.56
CA TYR A 29 -4.65 7.05 2.46
C TYR A 29 -5.93 6.33 2.88
N TYR A 30 -6.92 7.08 3.37
CA TYR A 30 -8.28 6.59 3.49
C TYR A 30 -8.99 6.82 2.16
N GLN A 31 -9.58 5.76 1.60
CA GLN A 31 -10.27 5.85 0.33
C GLN A 31 -11.72 6.32 0.53
N MET A 32 -12.10 7.40 -0.15
CA MET A 32 -13.49 7.81 -0.27
C MET A 32 -14.26 6.81 -1.12
N PRO A 33 -15.44 6.35 -0.66
CA PRO A 33 -16.33 5.55 -1.49
C PRO A 33 -16.77 6.34 -2.73
N PRO A 34 -16.95 5.66 -3.87
CA PRO A 34 -17.35 6.32 -5.12
C PRO A 34 -18.72 7.00 -5.01
N ASP A 35 -19.62 6.46 -4.20
CA ASP A 35 -21.01 6.93 -4.12
C ASP A 35 -21.22 8.05 -3.08
N SER A 36 -20.14 8.67 -2.58
CA SER A 36 -20.19 9.68 -1.50
C SER A 36 -20.88 9.20 -0.21
N SER A 37 -21.10 7.90 -0.07
CA SER A 37 -21.57 7.30 1.17
C SER A 37 -20.48 7.40 2.23
N PHE A 38 -20.85 7.71 3.47
CA PHE A 38 -19.93 7.74 4.60
C PHE A 38 -20.06 6.43 5.38
N PRO A 39 -19.22 5.42 5.09
CA PRO A 39 -19.29 4.15 5.78
C PRO A 39 -18.94 4.36 7.26
N SER A 40 -19.47 3.48 8.10
CA SER A 40 -19.12 3.44 9.52
C SER A 40 -17.62 3.29 9.77
N ARG A 41 -16.87 2.78 8.77
CA ARG A 41 -15.41 2.76 8.75
C ARG A 41 -14.89 3.10 7.35
N LEU A 42 -14.04 4.12 7.26
CA LEU A 42 -13.34 4.44 6.03
C LEU A 42 -12.31 3.36 5.70
N PRO A 43 -12.30 2.82 4.48
CA PRO A 43 -11.31 1.82 4.09
C PRO A 43 -9.94 2.46 3.94
N LEU A 44 -8.91 1.78 4.45
CA LEU A 44 -7.53 2.26 4.47
C LEU A 44 -6.72 1.52 3.41
N PHE A 45 -5.89 2.24 2.67
CA PHE A 45 -5.12 1.70 1.56
C PHE A 45 -3.68 2.18 1.54
N ILE A 46 -2.80 1.35 1.00
CA ILE A 46 -1.50 1.76 0.50
C ILE A 46 -1.59 1.96 -1.00
N VAL A 47 -1.11 3.09 -1.49
CA VAL A 47 -0.85 3.31 -2.91
C VAL A 47 0.65 3.28 -3.18
N TYR A 48 1.02 2.65 -4.28
CA TYR A 48 2.39 2.57 -4.80
C TYR A 48 2.39 2.83 -6.30
N GLN A 49 3.34 3.61 -6.78
CA GLN A 49 3.61 3.77 -8.20
C GLN A 49 4.87 2.99 -8.60
N SER A 50 4.70 2.03 -9.50
CA SER A 50 5.79 1.29 -10.14
C SER A 50 6.63 2.16 -11.09
N SER A 51 7.81 1.68 -11.46
CA SER A 51 8.67 2.37 -12.44
C SER A 51 8.01 2.57 -13.80
N ASP A 52 7.10 1.66 -14.19
CA ASP A 52 6.28 1.77 -15.41
C ASP A 52 5.09 2.74 -15.27
N ARG A 53 5.06 3.53 -14.20
CA ARG A 53 4.02 4.51 -13.86
C ARG A 53 2.63 3.94 -13.58
N ASN A 54 2.51 2.61 -13.48
CA ASN A 54 1.28 1.97 -13.02
C ASN A 54 1.10 2.17 -11.52
N HIS A 55 -0.13 2.44 -11.10
CA HIS A 55 -0.51 2.67 -9.71
C HIS A 55 -1.24 1.45 -9.16
N PHE A 56 -0.83 1.01 -7.99
CA PHE A 56 -1.42 -0.14 -7.30
C PHE A 56 -1.92 0.27 -5.93
N HIS A 57 -3.12 -0.20 -5.59
CA HIS A 57 -3.81 0.12 -4.35
C HIS A 57 -4.06 -1.16 -3.57
N PHE A 58 -3.50 -1.25 -2.36
CA PHE A 58 -3.62 -2.43 -1.50
C PHE A 58 -4.41 -2.11 -0.25
N PRO A 59 -5.52 -2.83 0.02
CA PRO A 59 -6.28 -2.63 1.24
C PRO A 59 -5.44 -2.96 2.48
N ILE A 60 -5.51 -2.11 3.49
CA ILE A 60 -5.06 -2.42 4.84
C ILE A 60 -6.29 -2.81 5.66
N VAL A 61 -6.18 -3.92 6.37
CA VAL A 61 -7.22 -4.37 7.30
C VAL A 61 -6.67 -4.62 8.68
N GLN A 62 -7.55 -4.51 9.66
CA GLN A 62 -7.32 -5.02 10.99
C GLN A 62 -7.96 -6.40 11.12
N GLU A 63 -7.17 -7.38 11.53
CA GLU A 63 -7.62 -8.74 11.80
C GLU A 63 -8.32 -8.82 13.16
N GLY A 64 -9.06 -9.90 13.43
CA GLY A 64 -9.83 -10.07 14.67
C GLY A 64 -8.99 -10.06 15.95
N ASN A 65 -7.68 -10.29 15.85
CA ASN A 65 -6.73 -10.19 16.96
C ASN A 65 -6.16 -8.76 17.16
N GLY A 66 -6.74 -7.76 16.51
CA GLY A 66 -6.33 -6.36 16.61
C GLY A 66 -5.08 -6.00 15.80
N ARG A 67 -4.44 -6.96 15.13
CA ARG A 67 -3.23 -6.74 14.32
C ARG A 67 -3.60 -6.25 12.92
N TRP A 68 -2.70 -5.48 12.34
CA TRP A 68 -2.86 -4.87 11.02
C TRP A 68 -2.15 -5.67 9.95
N ARG A 69 -2.67 -5.70 8.73
CA ARG A 69 -1.96 -6.24 7.58
C ARG A 69 -2.40 -5.57 6.29
N VAL A 70 -1.58 -5.73 5.26
CA VAL A 70 -1.95 -5.40 3.90
C VAL A 70 -2.56 -6.65 3.24
N LYS A 71 -3.59 -6.47 2.42
CA LYS A 71 -4.19 -7.51 1.59
C LYS A 71 -3.54 -7.49 0.20
N TYR A 72 -2.55 -8.35 -0.02
CA TYR A 72 -2.07 -8.77 -1.33
C TYR A 72 -1.77 -10.29 -1.27
N GLY A 73 -1.63 -10.95 -2.44
CA GLY A 73 -1.77 -12.40 -2.66
C GLY A 73 -0.81 -13.37 -1.94
N GLU A 74 -0.55 -13.20 -0.65
CA GLU A 74 0.35 -14.05 0.15
C GLU A 74 -0.31 -15.34 0.64
N SER A 75 0.47 -16.43 0.59
CA SER A 75 0.21 -17.70 1.28
C SER A 75 0.46 -17.64 2.80
N LYS A 76 1.29 -16.69 3.27
CA LYS A 76 1.59 -16.45 4.69
C LYS A 76 1.08 -15.07 5.12
N LYS A 77 0.16 -15.03 6.07
CA LYS A 77 -0.46 -13.79 6.55
C LYS A 77 0.48 -13.06 7.52
N ILE A 78 1.36 -12.18 7.01
CA ILE A 78 2.17 -11.32 7.89
C ILE A 78 1.26 -10.25 8.51
N THR A 79 1.34 -10.08 9.82
CA THR A 79 0.54 -9.11 10.58
C THR A 79 1.40 -8.30 11.54
N TYR A 80 0.98 -7.07 11.82
CA TYR A 80 1.73 -6.07 12.56
C TYR A 80 0.94 -5.58 13.77
N PRO A 81 1.59 -5.27 14.91
CA PRO A 81 0.90 -4.82 16.11
C PRO A 81 0.21 -3.45 15.95
N ASN A 82 0.70 -2.59 15.05
CA ASN A 82 0.12 -1.30 14.76
C ASN A 82 0.47 -0.84 13.33
N LEU A 83 -0.25 0.16 12.83
CA LEU A 83 -0.03 0.75 11.50
C LEU A 83 1.37 1.33 11.31
N LEU A 84 2.00 1.87 12.36
CA LEU A 84 3.34 2.43 12.29
C LEU A 84 4.38 1.33 11.99
N SER A 85 4.29 0.17 12.66
CA SER A 85 5.14 -1.00 12.39
C SER A 85 4.90 -1.56 10.99
N LEU A 86 3.64 -1.62 10.54
CA LEU A 86 3.29 -2.04 9.18
C LEU A 86 3.94 -1.12 8.15
N MET A 87 3.77 0.20 8.31
CA MET A 87 4.34 1.18 7.38
C MET A 87 5.86 1.14 7.42
N ARG A 88 6.50 1.15 8.60
CA ARG A 88 7.97 1.06 8.69
C ARG A 88 8.53 -0.16 7.97
N HIS A 89 7.88 -1.31 8.12
CA HIS A 89 8.25 -2.51 7.37
C HIS A 89 8.18 -2.26 5.86
N HIS A 90 7.01 -1.87 5.33
CA HIS A 90 6.82 -1.70 3.89
C HIS A 90 7.62 -0.54 3.28
N LEU A 91 8.05 0.43 4.09
CA LEU A 91 8.90 1.54 3.65
C LEU A 91 10.39 1.20 3.63
N ASN A 92 10.85 0.33 4.53
CA ASN A 92 12.25 -0.10 4.59
C ASN A 92 12.54 -1.22 3.59
N TYR A 93 11.53 -2.01 3.24
CA TYR A 93 11.66 -3.16 2.35
C TYR A 93 11.28 -2.85 0.89
N LEU A 94 11.29 -1.60 0.43
CA LEU A 94 11.27 -1.30 -1.02
C LEU A 94 12.62 -1.74 -1.62
N TYR A 95 12.74 -3.02 -2.03
CA TYR A 95 13.96 -3.60 -2.59
C TYR A 95 14.21 -3.17 -4.05
N ALA A 96 15.48 -3.16 -4.44
CA ALA A 96 15.96 -2.80 -5.77
C ALA A 96 15.41 -3.75 -6.85
N SER A 97 14.98 -3.19 -7.99
CA SER A 97 14.58 -3.91 -9.19
C SER A 97 15.74 -4.76 -9.71
N PRO A 98 15.57 -6.08 -9.92
CA PRO A 98 16.62 -6.90 -10.50
C PRO A 98 16.80 -6.69 -12.01
N PHE A 99 15.92 -5.91 -12.67
CA PHE A 99 15.93 -5.69 -14.12
C PHE A 99 16.55 -4.35 -14.53
N VAL A 100 16.65 -3.40 -13.61
CA VAL A 100 17.21 -2.07 -13.87
C VAL A 100 18.17 -1.71 -12.73
N PRO A 101 19.48 -1.66 -12.99
CA PRO A 101 20.45 -1.19 -12.01
C PRO A 101 20.02 0.20 -11.48
N CYS A 102 19.92 0.36 -10.16
CA CYS A 102 19.48 1.58 -9.48
C CYS A 102 17.99 1.99 -9.62
N ALA A 103 17.10 1.16 -10.17
CA ALA A 103 15.64 1.38 -10.03
C ALA A 103 15.08 0.58 -8.84
N PHE A 104 14.07 1.12 -8.15
CA PHE A 104 13.38 0.46 -7.05
C PHE A 104 12.00 0.00 -7.54
N ASP A 105 11.83 -1.30 -7.80
CA ASP A 105 10.53 -1.92 -8.00
C ASP A 105 10.33 -3.08 -7.02
N SER A 106 9.20 -3.07 -6.33
CA SER A 106 8.79 -4.05 -5.32
C SER A 106 7.61 -4.88 -5.89
N PHE A 107 7.49 -6.22 -5.90
CA PHE A 107 8.14 -7.37 -5.22
C PHE A 107 7.88 -8.71 -5.96
N GLU A 108 8.47 -9.83 -5.51
CA GLU A 108 8.28 -11.22 -6.01
C GLU A 108 6.88 -11.84 -5.84
N VAL A 109 5.96 -11.24 -5.07
CA VAL A 109 4.60 -11.78 -4.80
C VAL A 109 3.71 -11.85 -6.07
N TRP A 110 4.21 -11.36 -7.20
CA TRP A 110 3.45 -11.20 -8.45
C TRP A 110 3.71 -12.29 -9.49
N LYS A 111 4.81 -13.05 -9.36
CA LYS A 111 5.11 -14.16 -10.29
C LYS A 111 4.32 -15.44 -9.99
N ALA A 112 3.66 -15.54 -8.85
CA ALA A 112 2.88 -16.72 -8.49
C ALA A 112 1.51 -16.83 -9.21
N TYR A 113 1.12 -15.82 -10.01
CA TYR A 113 -0.20 -15.78 -10.69
C TYR A 113 -0.15 -15.58 -12.21
N THR A 114 0.95 -15.94 -12.87
CA THR A 114 0.94 -16.17 -14.33
C THR A 114 1.09 -17.66 -14.61
N SER A 115 0.01 -18.41 -14.43
CA SER A 115 -0.46 -19.30 -15.50
C SER A 115 -1.46 -18.43 -16.26
N VAL A 116 -1.27 -18.11 -17.53
CA VAL A 116 -1.00 -18.97 -18.70
C VAL A 116 -0.13 -18.20 -19.68
#